data_AF-L1QNK5-F1
#
_entry.id   AF-L1QNK5-F1
#
_cell.length_a   1.000
_cell.length_b   1.000
_cell.length_c   1.000
_cell.angle_alpha   90.00
_cell.angle_beta   90.00
_cell.angle_gamma   90.00
#
_symmetry.space_group_name_H-M   'P 1'
#
loop_
_entity.id
_entity.type
_entity.pdbx_description
1 polymer ?
#
loop_
_entity_poly.entity_id
_entity_poly.type
_entity_poly.pdbx_seq_one_letter_code
_entity_poly.pdbx_strand_id
1 'polypeptide(L)'
;MNGIESIINQIDTMGVSAESLIYHILEERKSTRGYVSDVTNEVKENRFSKGKCCPYCESDSVCRNGKYSGKQRYICKSCRKTFTDFTYSPSYNSKKPLEQWITYAKCMIAGYTLQRCAQETGISLATSFYWRHKILDGVKKFLGEGSVEGIVECDDTFFRESFKGKHTENSIFKMPRKAYKRGVKPDPNVPAKEKKKSGLSKDQISVM
;
A
#
# COMPACT_ATOMS: atom_id res chain seq x y z
N MET A 1 -21.89 33.60 2.31
CA MET A 1 -20.75 34.35 1.77
C MET A 1 -19.85 34.87 2.90
N ASN A 2 -20.40 35.41 3.99
CA ASN A 2 -19.63 35.95 5.14
C ASN A 2 -18.59 35.00 5.77
N GLY A 3 -18.84 33.67 5.77
CA GLY A 3 -17.88 32.71 6.30
C GLY A 3 -16.63 32.53 5.44
N ILE A 4 -16.75 32.69 4.11
CA ILE A 4 -15.61 32.57 3.18
C ILE A 4 -14.73 33.81 3.29
N GLU A 5 -15.34 35.00 3.30
CA GLU A 5 -14.61 36.27 3.51
C GLU A 5 -13.90 36.32 4.86
N SER A 6 -14.53 35.79 5.92
CA SER A 6 -13.88 35.66 7.23
C SER A 6 -12.66 34.73 7.20
N ILE A 7 -12.68 33.65 6.42
CA ILE A 7 -11.54 32.72 6.29
C ILE A 7 -10.43 33.37 5.45
N ILE A 8 -10.79 34.09 4.38
CA ILE A 8 -9.83 34.82 3.54
C ILE A 8 -9.10 35.88 4.37
N ASN A 9 -9.83 36.72 5.12
CA ASN A 9 -9.22 37.71 6.00
C ASN A 9 -8.30 37.08 7.06
N GLN A 10 -8.66 35.91 7.60
CA GLN A 10 -7.77 35.18 8.51
C GLN A 10 -6.48 34.73 7.82
N ILE A 11 -6.56 34.17 6.61
CA ILE A 11 -5.40 33.74 5.83
C ILE A 11 -4.49 34.94 5.51
N ASP A 12 -5.06 36.08 5.09
CA ASP A 12 -4.30 37.29 4.74
C ASP A 12 -3.60 37.93 5.95
N THR A 13 -4.15 37.75 7.17
CA THR A 13 -3.49 38.18 8.41
C THR A 13 -2.40 37.23 8.92
N MET A 14 -2.33 36.01 8.39
CA MET A 14 -1.27 35.05 8.72
C MET A 14 -0.05 35.36 7.84
N GLY A 15 1.11 35.60 8.43
CA GLY A 15 2.30 35.99 7.65
C GLY A 15 2.64 35.04 6.49
N VAL A 16 3.36 35.56 5.49
CA VAL A 16 3.64 34.93 4.16
C VAL A 16 4.01 33.44 4.20
N SER A 17 4.75 32.99 5.22
CA SER A 17 5.14 31.59 5.40
C SER A 17 3.96 30.65 5.72
N ALA A 18 3.03 31.11 6.55
CA ALA A 18 1.85 30.33 6.94
C ALA A 18 0.83 30.25 5.80
N GLU A 19 0.67 31.35 5.05
CA GLU A 19 -0.17 31.39 3.85
C GLU A 19 0.32 30.37 2.80
N SER A 20 1.63 30.35 2.49
CA SER A 20 2.21 29.38 1.54
C SER A 20 1.99 27.92 1.97
N LEU A 21 2.13 27.62 3.27
CA LEU A 21 1.86 26.29 3.81
C LEU A 21 0.39 25.89 3.64
N ILE A 22 -0.55 26.81 3.87
CA ILE A 22 -1.99 26.56 3.68
C ILE A 22 -2.30 26.24 2.22
N TYR A 23 -1.75 27.01 1.27
CA TYR A 23 -1.94 26.73 -0.15
C TYR A 23 -1.44 25.34 -0.53
N HIS A 24 -0.24 24.96 -0.09
CA HIS A 24 0.30 23.62 -0.34
C HIS A 24 -0.62 22.52 0.20
N ILE A 25 -1.09 22.65 1.44
CA ILE A 25 -2.01 21.68 2.05
C ILE A 25 -3.34 21.58 1.28
N LEU A 26 -3.89 22.72 0.85
CA LEU A 26 -5.13 22.75 0.08
C LEU A 26 -4.97 22.11 -1.29
N GLU A 27 -3.85 22.36 -1.95
CA GLU A 27 -3.52 21.77 -3.25
C GLU A 27 -3.34 20.25 -3.14
N GLU A 28 -2.60 19.76 -2.14
CA GLU A 28 -2.46 18.33 -1.87
C GLU A 28 -3.80 17.65 -1.57
N ARG A 29 -4.68 18.31 -0.80
CA ARG A 29 -6.02 17.80 -0.50
C ARG A 29 -6.91 17.74 -1.75
N LYS A 30 -6.87 18.77 -2.60
CA LYS A 30 -7.60 18.77 -3.88
C LYS A 30 -7.10 17.65 -4.78
N SER A 31 -5.79 17.52 -4.93
CA SER A 31 -5.14 16.45 -5.70
C SER A 31 -5.58 15.07 -5.20
N THR A 32 -5.53 14.84 -3.88
CA THR A 32 -5.94 13.56 -3.29
C THR A 32 -7.42 13.24 -3.53
N ARG A 33 -8.31 14.24 -3.47
CA ARG A 33 -9.74 14.05 -3.80
C ARG A 33 -9.95 13.72 -5.28
N GLY A 34 -9.20 14.35 -6.18
CA GLY A 34 -9.21 14.01 -7.60
C GLY A 34 -8.84 12.54 -7.85
N TYR A 35 -7.74 12.08 -7.25
CA TYR A 35 -7.36 10.66 -7.35
C TYR A 35 -8.43 9.71 -6.81
N VAL A 36 -9.15 10.07 -5.75
CA VAL A 36 -10.26 9.26 -5.23
C VAL A 36 -11.36 9.11 -6.28
N SER A 37 -11.79 10.21 -6.91
CA SER A 37 -12.82 10.14 -7.94
C SER A 37 -12.36 9.30 -9.13
N ASP A 38 -11.14 9.51 -9.59
CA ASP A 38 -10.59 8.83 -10.76
C ASP A 38 -10.53 7.32 -10.52
N VAL A 39 -9.94 6.90 -9.40
CA VAL A 39 -9.87 5.49 -9.00
C VAL A 39 -11.26 4.89 -8.83
N THR A 40 -12.23 5.63 -8.28
CA THR A 40 -13.60 5.09 -8.14
C THR A 40 -14.27 4.84 -9.48
N ASN A 41 -14.06 5.73 -10.46
CA ASN A 41 -14.64 5.60 -11.79
C ASN A 41 -13.96 4.45 -12.55
N GLU A 42 -12.63 4.40 -12.52
CA GLU A 42 -11.83 3.37 -13.18
C GLU A 42 -12.15 1.97 -12.65
N VAL A 43 -12.25 1.78 -11.33
CA VAL A 43 -12.60 0.48 -10.73
C VAL A 43 -13.99 0.03 -11.19
N LYS A 44 -14.93 0.96 -11.29
CA LYS A 44 -16.29 0.67 -11.72
C LYS A 44 -16.35 0.32 -13.21
N GLU A 45 -15.65 1.07 -14.05
CA GLU A 45 -15.54 0.79 -15.49
C GLU A 45 -14.88 -0.56 -15.74
N ASN A 46 -13.74 -0.81 -15.12
CA ASN A 46 -13.03 -2.08 -15.23
C ASN A 46 -13.89 -3.27 -14.77
N ARG A 47 -14.67 -3.11 -13.68
CA ARG A 47 -15.56 -4.17 -13.19
C ARG A 47 -16.63 -4.56 -14.20
N PHE A 48 -17.18 -3.60 -14.93
CA PHE A 48 -18.31 -3.81 -15.84
C PHE A 48 -17.92 -3.75 -17.32
N SER A 49 -16.62 -3.72 -17.62
CA SER A 49 -16.07 -3.70 -18.99
C SER A 49 -16.57 -4.86 -19.85
N LYS A 50 -16.79 -6.03 -19.25
CA LYS A 50 -17.31 -7.25 -19.91
C LYS A 50 -18.81 -7.48 -19.68
N GLY A 51 -19.54 -6.47 -19.19
CA GLY A 51 -20.95 -6.58 -18.80
C GLY A 51 -21.15 -6.75 -17.29
N LYS A 52 -22.42 -6.80 -16.85
CA LYS A 52 -22.79 -6.90 -15.42
C LYS A 52 -22.83 -8.34 -14.94
N CYS A 53 -21.66 -8.95 -14.78
CA CYS A 53 -21.52 -10.31 -14.28
C CYS A 53 -21.29 -10.36 -12.76
N CYS A 54 -21.72 -11.46 -12.14
CA CYS A 54 -21.48 -11.74 -10.74
C CYS A 54 -20.03 -12.20 -10.52
N PRO A 55 -19.25 -11.59 -9.60
CA PRO A 55 -17.87 -11.98 -9.37
C PRO A 55 -17.71 -13.35 -8.68
N TYR A 56 -18.80 -13.98 -8.22
CA TYR A 56 -18.76 -15.25 -7.49
C TYR A 56 -19.16 -16.46 -8.31
N CYS A 57 -20.03 -16.29 -9.31
CA CYS A 57 -20.58 -17.39 -10.10
C CYS A 57 -20.74 -17.02 -11.58
N GLU A 58 -20.19 -15.87 -11.99
CA GLU A 58 -20.10 -15.37 -13.38
C GLU A 58 -21.42 -15.14 -14.12
N SER A 59 -22.57 -15.45 -13.49
CA SER A 59 -23.89 -15.18 -14.06
C SER A 59 -24.17 -13.70 -14.27
N ASP A 60 -24.84 -13.37 -15.37
CA ASP A 60 -25.27 -12.02 -15.75
C ASP A 60 -26.54 -11.54 -15.05
N SER A 61 -27.13 -12.38 -14.20
CA SER A 61 -28.37 -12.07 -13.47
C SER A 61 -28.12 -11.18 -12.26
N VAL A 62 -27.54 -10.00 -12.48
CA VAL A 62 -27.17 -9.02 -11.44
C VAL A 62 -28.17 -7.86 -11.39
N CYS A 63 -28.58 -7.49 -10.18
CA CYS A 63 -29.45 -6.34 -9.93
C CYS A 63 -28.85 -5.40 -8.88
N ARG A 64 -29.22 -4.12 -8.93
CA ARG A 64 -28.87 -3.15 -7.87
C ARG A 64 -29.63 -3.49 -6.59
N ASN A 65 -28.95 -3.43 -5.45
CA ASN A 65 -29.50 -3.78 -4.13
C ASN A 65 -29.27 -2.64 -3.12
N GLY A 66 -29.73 -1.44 -3.49
CA GLY A 66 -29.56 -0.23 -2.67
C GLY A 66 -28.10 0.28 -2.61
N LYS A 67 -27.85 1.20 -1.68
CA LYS A 67 -26.53 1.77 -1.40
C LYS A 67 -26.20 1.63 0.08
N TYR A 68 -24.92 1.47 0.40
CA TYR A 68 -24.42 1.50 1.78
C TYR A 68 -23.22 2.45 1.86
N SER A 69 -23.31 3.43 2.76
CA SER A 69 -22.29 4.49 2.91
C SER A 69 -21.90 5.14 1.57
N GLY A 70 -22.89 5.47 0.74
CA GLY A 70 -22.70 6.06 -0.59
C GLY A 70 -22.28 5.08 -1.70
N LYS A 71 -21.84 3.86 -1.36
CA LYS A 71 -21.38 2.86 -2.33
C LYS A 71 -22.55 2.03 -2.87
N GLN A 72 -22.56 1.76 -4.17
CA GLN A 72 -23.56 0.91 -4.81
C GLN A 72 -23.36 -0.55 -4.39
N ARG A 73 -24.45 -1.20 -3.97
CA ARG A 73 -24.49 -2.65 -3.74
C ARG A 73 -25.23 -3.34 -4.88
N TYR A 74 -24.79 -4.54 -5.21
CA TYR A 74 -25.39 -5.42 -6.19
C TYR A 74 -25.75 -6.76 -5.54
N ILE A 75 -26.74 -7.44 -6.09
CA ILE A 75 -27.12 -8.80 -5.72
C ILE A 75 -27.21 -9.66 -6.99
N CYS A 76 -26.61 -10.84 -6.96
CA CYS A 76 -26.78 -11.84 -7.99
C CYS A 76 -28.06 -12.64 -7.72
N LYS A 77 -28.96 -12.76 -8.68
CA LYS A 77 -30.18 -13.57 -8.54
C LYS A 77 -29.90 -15.07 -8.55
N SER A 78 -28.85 -15.52 -9.24
CA SER A 78 -28.46 -16.93 -9.35
C SER A 78 -27.85 -17.49 -8.05
N CYS A 79 -26.78 -16.89 -7.53
CA CYS A 79 -26.13 -17.37 -6.29
C CYS A 79 -26.54 -16.60 -5.02
N ARG A 80 -27.43 -15.60 -5.13
CA ARG A 80 -27.96 -14.77 -4.03
C ARG A 80 -26.92 -13.97 -3.22
N LYS A 81 -25.64 -13.98 -3.61
CA LYS A 81 -24.56 -13.21 -2.97
C LYS A 81 -24.63 -11.73 -3.36
N THR A 82 -24.23 -10.85 -2.44
CA THR A 82 -24.11 -9.41 -2.68
C THR A 82 -22.66 -8.98 -2.88
N PHE A 83 -22.43 -7.98 -3.72
CA PHE A 83 -21.11 -7.42 -3.99
C PHE A 83 -21.16 -5.91 -4.25
N THR A 84 -20.00 -5.27 -4.34
CA THR A 84 -19.83 -3.85 -4.69
C THR A 84 -18.84 -3.70 -5.84
N ASP A 85 -18.65 -2.48 -6.35
CA ASP A 85 -17.65 -2.18 -7.39
C ASP A 85 -16.23 -2.59 -6.93
N PHE A 86 -15.98 -2.55 -5.61
CA PHE A 86 -14.70 -2.85 -4.97
C PHE A 86 -14.54 -4.32 -4.51
N THR A 87 -15.49 -5.22 -4.82
CA THR A 87 -15.33 -6.64 -4.45
C THR A 87 -14.06 -7.22 -5.04
N TYR A 88 -13.24 -7.91 -4.24
CA TYR A 88 -11.89 -8.41 -4.61
C TYR A 88 -10.81 -7.35 -4.91
N SER A 89 -11.08 -6.06 -4.70
CA SER A 89 -10.01 -5.05 -4.70
C SER A 89 -9.19 -5.09 -3.41
N PRO A 90 -7.99 -4.48 -3.35
CA PRO A 90 -7.21 -4.37 -2.11
C PRO A 90 -8.00 -3.74 -0.94
N SER A 91 -8.85 -2.74 -1.24
CA SER A 91 -9.69 -2.06 -0.26
C SER A 91 -10.96 -2.83 0.11
N TYR A 92 -11.18 -4.03 -0.45
CA TYR A 92 -12.32 -4.88 -0.13
C TYR A 92 -12.39 -5.19 1.37
N ASN A 93 -13.59 -5.05 1.93
CA ASN A 93 -13.92 -5.21 3.34
C ASN A 93 -13.13 -4.27 4.29
N SER A 94 -12.51 -3.21 3.76
CA SER A 94 -11.87 -2.18 4.58
C SER A 94 -12.91 -1.20 5.09
N LYS A 95 -12.82 -0.88 6.39
CA LYS A 95 -13.62 0.17 7.04
C LYS A 95 -13.00 1.57 6.86
N LYS A 96 -11.86 1.68 6.18
CA LYS A 96 -11.15 2.95 5.96
C LYS A 96 -11.56 3.58 4.62
N PRO A 97 -11.59 4.92 4.52
CA PRO A 97 -11.91 5.62 3.29
C PRO A 97 -10.83 5.37 2.22
N LEU A 98 -11.19 5.53 0.95
CA LEU A 98 -10.27 5.33 -0.17
C LEU A 98 -9.11 6.34 -0.14
N GLU A 99 -9.35 7.55 0.37
CA GLU A 99 -8.34 8.58 0.61
C GLU A 99 -7.14 8.03 1.39
N GLN A 100 -7.39 7.30 2.49
CA GLN A 100 -6.32 6.69 3.28
C GLN A 100 -5.55 5.62 2.50
N TRP A 101 -6.23 4.82 1.67
CA TRP A 101 -5.57 3.85 0.81
C TRP A 101 -4.68 4.51 -0.24
N ILE A 102 -5.12 5.64 -0.82
CA ILE A 102 -4.33 6.41 -1.78
C ILE A 102 -3.12 7.05 -1.11
N THR A 103 -3.28 7.66 0.07
CA THR A 103 -2.15 8.17 0.87
C THR A 103 -1.17 7.06 1.22
N TYR A 104 -1.66 5.88 1.59
CA TYR A 104 -0.81 4.72 1.88
C TYR A 104 -0.03 4.26 0.64
N ALA A 105 -0.67 4.20 -0.52
CA ALA A 105 -0.02 3.86 -1.79
C ALA A 105 1.07 4.89 -2.16
N LYS A 106 0.80 6.19 -1.99
CA LYS A 106 1.82 7.26 -2.15
C LYS A 106 3.03 7.02 -1.24
N CYS A 107 2.80 6.68 0.03
CA CYS A 107 3.88 6.34 0.96
C CYS A 107 4.70 5.11 0.51
N MET A 108 4.02 4.09 -0.04
CA MET A 108 4.70 2.91 -0.59
C MET A 108 5.59 3.25 -1.78
N ILE A 109 5.09 4.07 -2.72
CA ILE A 109 5.83 4.53 -3.90
C ILE A 109 7.05 5.37 -3.48
N ALA A 110 6.88 6.22 -2.46
CA ALA A 110 7.98 7.00 -1.88
C ALA A 110 9.01 6.16 -1.07
N GLY A 111 8.83 4.85 -0.98
CA GLY A 111 9.77 3.94 -0.31
C GLY A 111 9.75 4.03 1.22
N TYR A 112 8.66 4.54 1.82
CA TYR A 112 8.58 4.71 3.27
C TYR A 112 8.51 3.37 4.03
N THR A 113 9.00 3.38 5.26
CA THR A 113 8.92 2.23 6.17
C THR A 113 7.49 2.01 6.64
N LEU A 114 7.14 0.78 7.05
CA LEU A 114 5.80 0.47 7.57
C LEU A 114 5.35 1.37 8.71
N GLN A 115 6.30 1.76 9.60
CA GLN A 115 6.04 2.66 10.71
C GLN A 115 5.72 4.07 10.22
N ARG A 116 6.51 4.59 9.27
CA ARG A 116 6.25 5.90 8.67
C ARG A 116 4.92 5.90 7.91
N CYS A 117 4.66 4.89 7.06
CA CYS A 117 3.37 4.78 6.37
C CYS A 117 2.18 4.75 7.35
N ALA A 118 2.33 4.05 8.48
CA ALA A 118 1.31 3.97 9.51
C ALA A 118 1.04 5.34 10.17
N GLN A 119 2.11 6.10 10.47
CA GLN A 119 2.03 7.46 11.01
C GLN A 119 1.36 8.42 10.03
N GLU A 120 1.85 8.50 8.79
CA GLU A 120 1.34 9.42 7.75
C GLU A 120 -0.13 9.13 7.41
N THR A 121 -0.54 7.86 7.41
CA THR A 121 -1.91 7.45 7.08
C THR A 121 -2.84 7.46 8.31
N GLY A 122 -2.31 7.57 9.52
CA GLY A 122 -3.09 7.50 10.77
C GLY A 122 -3.70 6.11 11.04
N ILE A 123 -2.94 5.04 10.79
CA ILE A 123 -3.38 3.65 10.98
C ILE A 123 -2.43 2.88 11.92
N SER A 124 -2.86 1.72 12.43
CA SER A 124 -1.97 0.87 13.22
C SER A 124 -0.87 0.25 12.37
N LEU A 125 0.28 -0.08 12.98
CA LEU A 125 1.38 -0.76 12.29
C LEU A 125 0.95 -2.12 11.72
N ALA A 126 0.10 -2.87 12.43
CA ALA A 126 -0.45 -4.12 11.94
C ALA A 126 -1.30 -3.90 10.68
N THR A 127 -2.17 -2.89 10.69
CA THR A 127 -2.98 -2.52 9.52
C THR A 127 -2.10 -2.13 8.33
N SER A 128 -1.04 -1.33 8.55
CA SER A 128 -0.05 -0.97 7.55
C SER A 128 0.56 -2.23 6.92
N PHE A 129 1.02 -3.19 7.73
CA PHE A 129 1.55 -4.46 7.22
C PHE A 129 0.54 -5.21 6.33
N TYR A 130 -0.70 -5.38 6.79
CA TYR A 130 -1.74 -6.04 5.99
C TYR A 130 -2.07 -5.29 4.70
N TRP A 131 -2.09 -3.95 4.73
CA TRP A 131 -2.36 -3.12 3.55
C TRP A 131 -1.26 -3.25 2.51
N ARG A 132 0.00 -3.25 2.94
CA ARG A 132 1.15 -3.50 2.06
C ARG A 132 0.99 -4.83 1.34
N HIS A 133 0.64 -5.90 2.06
CA HIS A 133 0.45 -7.21 1.46
C HIS A 133 -0.73 -7.24 0.47
N LYS A 134 -1.86 -6.60 0.79
CA LYS A 134 -3.00 -6.51 -0.13
C LYS A 134 -2.67 -5.76 -1.42
N ILE A 135 -1.90 -4.68 -1.33
CA ILE A 135 -1.46 -3.90 -2.51
C ILE A 135 -0.49 -4.74 -3.34
N LEU A 136 0.52 -5.33 -2.70
CA LEU A 136 1.51 -6.16 -3.42
C LEU A 136 0.89 -7.40 -4.05
N ASP A 137 -0.10 -8.04 -3.42
CA ASP A 137 -0.86 -9.14 -4.02
C ASP A 137 -1.65 -8.67 -5.26
N GLY A 138 -2.23 -7.48 -5.21
CA GLY A 138 -2.88 -6.84 -6.35
C GLY A 138 -1.90 -6.56 -7.50
N VAL A 139 -0.72 -5.99 -7.18
CA VAL A 139 0.34 -5.71 -8.17
C VAL A 139 0.86 -7.00 -8.79
N LYS A 140 1.10 -8.04 -7.97
CA LYS A 140 1.51 -9.36 -8.45
C LYS A 140 0.52 -9.92 -9.46
N LYS A 141 -0.78 -9.86 -9.16
CA LYS A 141 -1.84 -10.31 -10.09
C LYS A 141 -1.93 -9.48 -11.36
N PHE A 142 -1.67 -8.17 -11.27
CA PHE A 142 -1.67 -7.28 -12.42
C PHE A 142 -0.49 -7.55 -13.35
N LEU A 143 0.72 -7.71 -12.80
CA LEU A 143 1.91 -8.06 -13.58
C LEU A 143 1.76 -9.46 -14.23
N GLY A 144 1.06 -10.37 -13.55
CA GLY A 144 0.75 -11.70 -14.06
C GLY A 144 1.99 -12.57 -14.25
N GLU A 145 1.80 -13.67 -14.95
CA GLU A 145 2.88 -14.53 -15.43
C GLU A 145 2.85 -14.44 -16.97
N GLY A 146 3.97 -14.04 -17.57
CA GLY A 146 4.08 -13.81 -19.01
C GLY A 146 5.33 -14.46 -19.60
N SER A 147 5.33 -14.61 -20.92
CA SER A 147 6.50 -15.02 -21.68
C SER A 147 7.17 -13.79 -22.29
N VAL A 148 8.50 -13.75 -22.22
CA VAL A 148 9.33 -12.78 -22.93
C VAL A 148 9.92 -13.43 -24.19
N GLU A 149 10.03 -12.70 -25.28
CA GLU A 149 10.59 -13.18 -26.56
C GLU A 149 11.54 -12.11 -27.14
N GLY A 150 12.59 -12.56 -27.84
CA GLY A 150 13.59 -11.68 -28.46
C GLY A 150 14.82 -11.45 -27.58
N ILE A 151 15.39 -10.26 -27.64
CA ILE A 151 16.53 -9.86 -26.80
C ILE A 151 15.99 -9.41 -25.45
N VAL A 152 16.30 -10.18 -24.40
CA VAL A 152 15.85 -9.92 -23.03
C VAL A 152 17.06 -9.51 -22.21
N GLU A 153 17.00 -8.32 -21.62
CA GLU A 153 17.95 -7.86 -20.62
C GLU A 153 17.39 -8.12 -19.24
N CYS A 154 18.23 -8.63 -18.34
CA CYS A 154 17.82 -8.98 -17.00
C CYS A 154 18.88 -8.51 -16.00
N ASP A 155 18.47 -7.62 -15.09
CA ASP A 155 19.33 -7.09 -14.04
C ASP A 155 19.08 -7.79 -12.72
N ASP A 156 20.17 -8.13 -12.03
CA ASP A 156 20.14 -8.75 -10.72
C ASP A 156 20.15 -7.70 -9.60
N THR A 157 19.19 -7.79 -8.67
CA THR A 157 19.24 -7.00 -7.43
C THR A 157 19.55 -7.88 -6.23
N PHE A 158 20.67 -7.60 -5.55
CA PHE A 158 21.13 -8.39 -4.42
C PHE A 158 20.58 -7.89 -3.08
N PHE A 159 19.79 -8.71 -2.41
CA PHE A 159 19.33 -8.47 -1.05
C PHE A 159 20.13 -9.30 -0.04
N ARG A 160 20.43 -8.75 1.13
CA ARG A 160 21.03 -9.54 2.21
C ARG A 160 20.02 -10.58 2.70
N GLU A 161 20.45 -11.83 2.77
CA GLU A 161 19.60 -12.89 3.29
C GLU A 161 19.23 -12.61 4.76
N SER A 162 17.93 -12.62 5.03
CA SER A 162 17.37 -12.43 6.36
C SER A 162 16.80 -13.75 6.87
N PHE A 163 17.39 -14.25 7.96
CA PHE A 163 16.89 -15.41 8.69
C PHE A 163 16.04 -15.03 9.90
N LYS A 164 15.67 -13.74 10.03
CA LYS A 164 14.86 -13.25 11.14
C LYS A 164 13.48 -13.91 11.10
N GLY A 165 13.02 -14.46 12.22
CA GLY A 165 11.71 -15.14 12.34
C GLY A 165 11.71 -16.62 11.93
N LYS A 166 12.70 -17.11 11.15
CA LYS A 166 12.75 -18.53 10.73
C LYS A 166 12.97 -19.51 11.88
N HIS A 167 13.51 -19.05 13.00
CA HIS A 167 13.73 -19.87 14.20
C HIS A 167 12.45 -20.32 14.91
N THR A 168 11.33 -19.60 14.74
CA THR A 168 10.07 -19.90 15.43
C THR A 168 9.12 -20.76 14.61
N GLU A 169 9.34 -20.86 13.30
CA GLU A 169 8.41 -21.55 12.38
C GLU A 169 8.75 -23.02 12.15
N ASN A 170 9.97 -23.47 12.46
CA ASN A 170 10.40 -24.85 12.22
C ASN A 170 11.36 -25.33 13.30
N SER A 171 10.98 -26.35 14.07
CA SER A 171 11.87 -27.04 15.02
C SER A 171 13.08 -27.71 14.32
N ILE A 172 12.98 -27.91 13.01
CA ILE A 172 13.99 -28.51 12.14
C ILE A 172 14.98 -27.44 11.60
N PHE A 173 14.65 -26.14 11.69
CA PHE A 173 15.47 -25.10 11.10
C PHE A 173 16.78 -24.91 11.88
N LYS A 174 17.88 -25.41 11.30
CA LYS A 174 19.23 -25.18 11.79
C LYS A 174 19.81 -23.96 11.08
N MET A 175 20.22 -22.94 11.85
CA MET A 175 20.85 -21.74 11.30
C MET A 175 22.10 -22.13 10.49
N PRO A 176 22.16 -21.83 9.18
CA PRO A 176 23.25 -22.29 8.31
C PRO A 176 24.60 -21.61 8.59
N ARG A 177 24.61 -20.56 9.42
CA ARG A 177 25.81 -19.80 9.80
C ARG A 177 26.06 -19.82 11.31
N LYS A 178 27.31 -19.64 11.71
CA LYS A 178 27.67 -19.47 13.14
C LYS A 178 27.02 -18.22 13.71
N ALA A 179 26.56 -18.30 14.96
CA ALA A 179 26.00 -17.16 15.68
C ALA A 179 27.04 -16.02 15.75
N TYR A 180 26.61 -14.80 15.45
CA TYR A 180 27.49 -13.64 15.55
C TYR A 180 27.65 -13.27 17.03
N LYS A 181 28.88 -13.30 17.55
CA LYS A 181 29.16 -12.85 18.93
C LYS A 181 29.05 -11.32 18.97
N ARG A 182 28.21 -10.79 19.86
CA ARG A 182 28.17 -9.34 20.15
C ARG A 182 29.48 -8.93 20.82
N GLY A 183 29.97 -7.73 20.52
CA GLY A 183 31.15 -7.16 21.17
C GLY A 183 32.45 -7.86 20.77
N VAL A 184 32.92 -7.62 19.55
CA VAL A 184 34.38 -7.61 19.36
C VAL A 184 34.86 -6.41 20.16
N LYS A 185 35.80 -6.60 21.12
CA LYS A 185 36.44 -5.45 21.77
C LYS A 185 36.92 -4.52 20.67
N PRO A 186 36.56 -3.23 20.67
CA PRO A 186 37.05 -2.32 19.65
C PRO A 186 38.57 -2.38 19.68
N ASP A 187 39.19 -2.67 18.54
CA ASP A 187 40.62 -2.49 18.38
C ASP A 187 40.87 -0.98 18.48
N PRO A 188 41.67 -0.49 19.45
CA PRO A 188 41.92 0.94 19.62
C PRO A 188 42.53 1.59 18.37
N ASN A 189 43.08 0.80 17.43
CA ASN A 189 43.68 1.28 16.19
C ASN A 189 42.74 1.25 14.98
N VAL A 190 41.49 0.78 15.12
CA VAL A 190 40.55 0.67 14.00
C VAL A 190 39.29 1.52 14.28
N PRO A 191 38.95 2.48 13.41
CA PRO A 191 37.73 3.27 13.57
C PRO A 191 36.50 2.36 13.65
N ALA A 192 35.61 2.63 14.60
CA ALA A 192 34.41 1.84 14.80
C ALA A 192 33.59 1.77 13.50
N LYS A 193 33.59 0.61 12.83
CA LYS A 193 32.72 0.37 11.67
C LYS A 193 31.26 0.60 12.09
N GLU A 194 30.48 1.20 11.20
CA GLU A 194 29.04 1.42 11.35
C GLU A 194 28.36 0.25 12.07
N LYS A 195 27.50 0.57 13.06
CA LYS A 195 26.75 -0.43 13.83
C LYS A 195 25.94 -1.30 12.87
N LYS A 196 26.44 -2.50 12.55
CA LYS A 196 25.76 -3.45 11.69
C LYS A 196 24.40 -3.80 12.30
N LYS A 197 23.33 -3.55 11.55
CA LYS A 197 21.97 -3.94 11.93
C LYS A 197 21.94 -5.45 12.20
N SER A 198 21.47 -5.84 13.39
CA SER A 198 21.44 -7.23 13.85
C SER A 198 20.58 -8.12 12.94
N GLY A 199 21.06 -9.33 12.62
CA GLY A 199 20.26 -10.38 11.98
C GLY A 199 20.33 -10.46 10.45
N LEU A 200 21.05 -9.56 9.77
CA LEU A 200 21.30 -9.64 8.33
C LEU A 200 22.56 -10.48 8.07
N SER A 201 22.48 -11.46 7.17
CA SER A 201 23.66 -12.21 6.74
C SER A 201 24.63 -11.34 5.96
N LYS A 202 25.88 -11.80 5.83
CA LYS A 202 26.80 -11.30 4.79
C LYS A 202 26.42 -11.84 3.41
N ASP A 203 25.76 -13.00 3.41
CA ASP A 203 25.29 -13.66 2.20
C ASP A 203 24.17 -12.85 1.57
N GLN A 204 24.21 -12.75 0.25
CA GLN A 204 23.23 -12.03 -0.55
C GLN A 204 22.48 -13.03 -1.43
N ILE A 205 21.18 -12.81 -1.56
CA ILE A 205 20.31 -13.52 -2.50
C ILE A 205 20.06 -12.55 -3.64
N SER A 206 20.32 -13.00 -4.88
CA SER A 206 19.86 -12.27 -6.05
C SER A 206 18.35 -12.43 -6.17
N VAL A 207 17.66 -11.32 -6.41
CA VAL A 207 16.26 -11.28 -6.80
C VAL A 207 16.21 -10.65 -8.18
N MET A 208 15.66 -11.42 -9.11
CA MET A 208 15.44 -11.11 -10.52
C MET A 208 13.93 -10.99 -10.75
#